data_AF-A0A239ICF4-F1
#
_entry.id   AF-A0A239ICF4-F1
#
_cell.length_a   1.000
_cell.length_b   1.000
_cell.length_c   1.000
_cell.angle_alpha   90.00
_cell.angle_beta   90.00
_cell.angle_gamma   90.00
#
_symmetry.space_group_name_H-M   'P 1'
#
loop_
_entity.id
_entity.type
_entity.pdbx_description
1 polymer ?
#
loop_
_entity_poly.entity_id
_entity_poly.type
_entity_poly.pdbx_seq_one_letter_code
_entity_poly.pdbx_strand_id
1 'polypeptide(L)' 'MTRTVTRTAADLGTLDLQIVVAHSAVRAARSAAVRCPSGENARRVAEAEAEVDALLDRRLALR' A
#
# COMPACT_ATOMS: atom_id res chain seq x y z
N MET A 1 17.73 -22.99 14.02
CA MET A 1 16.96 -21.73 14.18
C MET A 1 16.99 -20.80 12.95
N THR A 2 17.60 -21.20 11.83
CA THR A 2 17.87 -20.31 10.67
C THR A 2 16.70 -20.13 9.71
N ARG A 3 15.70 -21.05 9.71
CA ARG A 3 14.61 -21.07 8.72
C ARG A 3 13.46 -20.09 8.99
N THR A 4 13.26 -19.70 10.26
CA THR A 4 12.18 -18.78 10.65
C THR A 4 12.56 -17.33 10.35
N VAL A 5 13.80 -16.95 10.63
CA VAL A 5 14.31 -15.58 10.42
C VAL A 5 14.34 -15.20 8.94
N THR A 6 14.74 -16.13 8.06
CA THR A 6 14.76 -15.89 6.61
C THR A 6 13.36 -15.74 6.02
N ARG A 7 12.36 -16.48 6.54
CA ARG A 7 10.96 -16.34 6.13
C ARG A 7 10.40 -14.97 6.51
N THR A 8 10.60 -14.55 7.76
CA THR A 8 10.17 -13.22 8.21
C THR A 8 10.81 -12.09 7.38
N ALA A 9 12.11 -12.19 7.05
CA ALA A 9 12.78 -11.21 6.21
C ALA A 9 12.20 -11.14 4.77
N ALA A 10 11.89 -12.29 4.16
CA ALA A 10 11.26 -12.35 2.84
C ALA A 10 9.81 -11.82 2.86
N ASP A 11 9.06 -12.10 3.94
CA ASP A 11 7.70 -11.60 4.14
C ASP A 11 7.70 -10.07 4.33
N LEU A 12 8.67 -9.52 5.08
CA LEU A 12 8.84 -8.08 5.24
C LEU A 12 9.22 -7.39 3.92
N GLY A 13 10.14 -7.96 3.15
CA GLY A 13 10.50 -7.41 1.83
C GLY A 13 9.34 -7.41 0.84
N THR A 14 8.50 -8.45 0.87
CA THR A 14 7.27 -8.51 0.07
C THR A 14 6.28 -7.41 0.50
N LEU A 15 6.12 -7.21 1.80
CA LEU A 15 5.22 -6.18 2.33
C LEU A 15 5.70 -4.77 2.02
N ASP A 16 7.01 -4.51 2.12
CA ASP A 16 7.61 -3.23 1.76
C ASP A 16 7.42 -2.93 0.25
N LEU A 17 7.53 -3.95 -0.62
CA LEU A 17 7.21 -3.80 -2.04
C LEU A 17 5.72 -3.48 -2.28
N GLN A 18 4.81 -4.17 -1.58
CA GLN A 18 3.37 -3.90 -1.68
C GLN A 18 3.04 -2.46 -1.27
N ILE A 19 3.66 -1.94 -0.21
CA ILE A 19 3.50 -0.55 0.24
C ILE A 19 3.94 0.44 -0.86
N VAL A 20 5.08 0.19 -1.53
CA VAL A 20 5.56 1.03 -2.63
C VAL A 20 4.59 1.02 -3.81
N VAL A 21 4.05 -0.14 -4.16
CA VAL A 21 3.06 -0.29 -5.24
C VAL A 21 1.76 0.45 -4.89
N ALA A 22 1.25 0.29 -3.67
CA ALA A 22 0.04 0.96 -3.20
C ALA A 22 0.20 2.50 -3.20
N HIS A 23 1.34 3.02 -2.74
CA HIS A 23 1.64 4.45 -2.86
C HIS A 23 1.67 4.95 -4.31
N SER A 24 2.14 4.13 -5.24
CA SER A 24 2.10 4.46 -6.68
C SER A 24 0.67 4.52 -7.20
N ALA A 25 -0.21 3.63 -6.73
CA ALA A 25 -1.65 3.65 -7.04
C ALA A 25 -2.33 4.92 -6.49
N VAL A 26 -2.02 5.36 -5.27
CA VAL A 26 -2.52 6.63 -4.71
C VAL A 26 -2.13 7.80 -5.61
N ARG A 27 -0.87 7.87 -6.05
CA ARG A 27 -0.42 8.94 -6.97
C ARG A 27 -1.18 8.91 -8.29
N ALA A 28 -1.41 7.74 -8.86
CA ALA A 28 -2.20 7.59 -10.08
C ALA A 28 -3.66 8.02 -9.89
N ALA A 29 -4.30 7.60 -8.79
CA ALA A 29 -5.67 7.96 -8.45
C ALA A 29 -5.82 9.48 -8.25
N ARG A 30 -4.90 10.12 -7.50
CA ARG A 30 -4.89 11.58 -7.31
C ARG A 30 -4.72 12.31 -8.64
N SER A 31 -3.82 11.81 -9.50
CA SER A 31 -3.63 12.38 -10.83
C SER A 31 -4.90 12.28 -11.70
N ALA A 32 -5.63 11.17 -11.62
CA ALA A 32 -6.92 11.01 -12.30
C ALA A 32 -8.00 11.94 -11.75
N ALA A 33 -8.09 12.08 -10.42
CA ALA A 33 -9.03 12.97 -9.76
C ALA A 33 -8.78 14.44 -10.09
N VAL A 34 -7.52 14.86 -10.20
CA VAL A 34 -7.14 16.22 -10.63
C VAL A 34 -7.56 16.49 -12.09
N ARG A 35 -7.39 15.52 -12.99
CA ARG A 35 -7.78 15.67 -14.41
C ARG A 35 -9.29 15.60 -14.61
N CYS A 36 -9.99 14.77 -13.84
CA CYS A 36 -11.42 14.56 -13.94
C CYS A 36 -12.02 14.47 -12.52
N PRO A 37 -12.44 15.61 -11.95
CA PRO A 37 -13.04 15.64 -10.61
C PRO A 37 -14.43 14.99 -10.66
N SER A 38 -14.51 13.75 -10.19
CA SER A 38 -15.77 13.00 -10.09
C SER A 38 -15.82 12.27 -8.75
N GLY A 39 -17.04 11.96 -8.29
CA GLY A 39 -17.23 11.17 -7.06
C GLY A 39 -16.55 9.81 -7.13
N GLU A 40 -16.55 9.18 -8.30
CA GLU A 40 -15.86 7.91 -8.52
C GLU A 40 -14.35 8.04 -8.36
N ASN A 41 -13.73 9.09 -8.92
CA ASN A 41 -12.30 9.30 -8.79
C ASN A 41 -11.91 9.69 -7.36
N ALA A 42 -12.75 10.46 -6.65
CA ALA A 42 -12.57 10.73 -5.23
C ALA A 42 -12.63 9.44 -4.39
N ARG A 43 -13.58 8.55 -4.69
CA ARG A 43 -13.68 7.23 -4.04
C ARG A 43 -12.43 6.39 -4.28
N ARG A 44 -11.92 6.34 -5.52
CA ARG A 44 -10.68 5.61 -5.84
C ARG A 44 -9.45 6.13 -5.11
N VAL A 45 -9.37 7.45 -4.85
CA VAL A 45 -8.30 8.01 -4.01
C VAL A 45 -8.43 7.48 -2.59
N ALA A 46 -9.63 7.54 -2.00
CA ALA A 46 -9.87 7.06 -0.64
C ALA A 46 -9.61 5.54 -0.49
N GLU A 47 -10.05 4.73 -1.46
CA GLU A 47 -9.78 3.29 -1.49
C GLU A 47 -8.28 2.98 -1.54
N ALA A 48 -7.53 3.68 -2.40
CA ALA A 48 -6.09 3.49 -2.50
C ALA A 48 -5.35 3.95 -1.24
N GLU A 49 -5.81 5.02 -0.58
CA GLU A 49 -5.24 5.48 0.70
C GLU A 49 -5.51 4.47 1.82
N ALA A 50 -6.73 3.94 1.90
CA ALA A 50 -7.07 2.90 2.88
C ALA A 50 -6.25 1.60 2.69
N GLU A 51 -5.92 1.24 1.46
CA GLU A 51 -5.05 0.09 1.18
C GLU A 51 -3.62 0.32 1.68
N VAL A 52 -3.06 1.52 1.49
CA VAL A 52 -1.75 1.88 2.04
C VAL A 52 -1.75 1.77 3.56
N ASP A 53 -2.77 2.33 4.22
CA ASP A 53 -2.88 2.28 5.69
C ASP A 53 -2.94 0.85 6.21
N ALA A 54 -3.73 -0.02 5.57
CA ALA A 54 -3.82 -1.44 5.94
C ALA A 54 -2.47 -2.19 5.80
N LEU A 55 -1.68 -1.88 4.78
CA LEU A 55 -0.36 -2.46 4.59
C LEU A 55 0.66 -1.95 5.62
N LEU A 56 0.60 -0.66 5.96
CA LEU A 56 1.44 -0.06 7.01
C LEU A 56 1.12 -0.64 8.38
N ASP A 57 -0.17 -0.81 8.72
CA ASP A 57 -0.60 -1.47 9.95
C ASP A 57 -0.07 -2.89 10.04
N ARG A 58 -0.16 -3.66 8.95
CA ARG A 58 0.41 -5.00 8.88
C ARG A 58 1.93 -4.99 9.07
N ARG A 59 2.62 -3.99 8.51
CA ARG A 59 4.08 -3.86 8.61
C ARG A 59 4.51 -3.53 10.03
N LEU A 60 3.75 -2.68 10.71
CA LEU A 60 3.95 -2.33 12.11
C LEU A 60 3.71 -3.53 13.03
N ALA A 61 2.70 -4.36 12.75
CA ALA A 61 2.41 -5.56 13.53
C ALA A 61 3.48 -6.67 13.43
N LEU A 62 4.32 -6.64 12.39
CA LEU A 62 5.43 -7.58 12.18
C LEU A 62 6.78 -7.10 12.74
N ARG A 63 6.80 -5.94 13.40
CA ARG A 63 7.99 -5.36 14.04
C ARG A 63 8.27 -6.02 15.38
#